data_AF-A0A382RBB5-F1
#
_entry.id   AF-A0A382RBB5-F1
#
_cell.length_a   1.000
_cell.length_b   1.000
_cell.length_c   1.000
_cell.angle_alpha   90.00
_cell.angle_beta   90.00
_cell.angle_gamma   90.00
#
_symmetry.space_group_name_H-M   'P 1'
#
loop_
_entity.id
_entity.type
_entity.pdbx_description
1 polymer ?
#
loop_
_entity_poly.entity_id
_entity_poly.type
_entity_poly.pdbx_seq_one_letter_code
_entity_poly.pdbx_strand_id
1 'polypeptide(L)'
;MGTIDKQYDVVVVGGGIIGLATSMKLTQDFPNLKVAVLEKEKEVAQHQTGHNSGVIHAGIYYAPGSQKANFCSTGGKLLRDFCDEYGIAYDMCGKLIV
;
A
#
# COMPACT_ATOMS: atom_id res chain seq x y z
N MET A 1 27.96 25.86 -4.95
CA MET A 1 27.33 24.77 -4.19
C MET A 1 25.84 25.10 -4.15
N GLY A 2 25.03 24.49 -5.02
CA GLY A 2 23.62 24.86 -5.17
C GLY A 2 22.84 24.57 -3.89
N THR A 3 22.01 25.53 -3.46
CA THR A 3 21.04 25.34 -2.38
C THR A 3 20.12 24.19 -2.76
N ILE A 4 20.13 23.11 -1.96
CA ILE A 4 19.13 22.05 -2.07
C ILE A 4 17.79 22.66 -1.67
N ASP A 5 16.88 22.84 -2.63
CA ASP A 5 15.52 23.24 -2.36
C ASP A 5 14.80 22.06 -1.68
N LYS A 6 14.68 22.13 -0.34
CA LYS A 6 14.12 21.07 0.51
C LYS A 6 12.60 21.23 0.74
N GLN A 7 11.89 21.97 -0.11
CA GLN A 7 10.45 22.12 0.02
C GLN A 7 9.71 20.95 -0.65
N TYR A 8 8.88 20.29 0.15
CA TYR A 8 7.91 19.28 -0.28
C TYR A 8 6.51 19.77 0.09
N ASP A 9 5.54 19.50 -0.77
CA ASP A 9 4.14 19.86 -0.52
C ASP A 9 3.48 18.87 0.45
N VAL A 10 3.87 17.59 0.34
CA VAL A 10 3.37 16.51 1.20
C VAL A 10 4.53 15.63 1.65
N VAL A 11 4.56 15.32 2.95
CA VAL A 11 5.49 14.34 3.52
C VAL A 11 4.67 13.19 4.11
N VAL A 12 4.92 11.98 3.62
CA VAL A 12 4.36 10.74 4.16
C VAL A 12 5.37 10.09 5.08
N VAL A 13 4.97 9.83 6.33
CA VAL A 13 5.83 9.21 7.33
C VAL A 13 5.51 7.71 7.43
N GLY A 14 6.49 6.88 7.07
CA GLY A 14 6.43 5.42 7.05
C GLY A 14 6.53 4.84 5.63
N GLY A 15 7.57 4.04 5.39
CA GLY A 15 7.83 3.28 4.17
C GLY A 15 7.19 1.88 4.18
N GLY A 16 6.04 1.72 4.84
CA GLY A 16 5.19 0.52 4.73
C GLY A 16 4.25 0.60 3.53
N ILE A 17 3.49 -0.47 3.27
CA ILE A 17 2.58 -0.55 2.12
C ILE A 17 1.57 0.59 2.07
N ILE A 18 1.05 1.02 3.23
CA ILE A 18 0.09 2.14 3.29
C ILE A 18 0.76 3.45 2.90
N GLY A 19 1.97 3.73 3.41
CA GLY A 19 2.69 4.96 3.08
C GLY A 19 3.05 5.00 1.60
N LEU A 20 3.65 3.93 1.07
CA LEU A 20 4.04 3.84 -0.33
C LEU A 20 2.83 3.90 -1.28
N ALA A 21 1.74 3.19 -0.99
CA ALA A 21 0.52 3.25 -1.80
C ALA A 21 -0.11 4.66 -1.78
N THR A 22 -0.08 5.33 -0.63
CA THR A 22 -0.57 6.72 -0.50
C THR A 22 0.28 7.67 -1.36
N SER A 23 1.61 7.58 -1.26
CA SER A 23 2.53 8.42 -2.05
C SER A 23 2.42 8.15 -3.55
N MET A 24 2.30 6.88 -3.94
CA MET A 24 2.05 6.49 -5.33
C MET A 24 0.75 7.14 -5.84
N LYS A 25 -0.35 7.04 -5.08
CA LYS A 25 -1.63 7.61 -5.51
C LYS A 25 -1.60 9.14 -5.57
N LEU A 26 -0.95 9.80 -4.61
CA LEU A 26 -0.77 11.25 -4.62
C LEU A 26 0.01 11.74 -5.85
N THR A 27 1.10 11.05 -6.21
CA THR A 27 1.91 11.42 -7.37
C THR A 27 1.21 11.15 -8.70
N GLN A 28 0.35 10.13 -8.77
CA GLN A 28 -0.49 9.85 -9.93
C GLN A 28 -1.60 10.89 -10.11
N ASP A 29 -2.32 11.23 -9.03
CA ASP A 29 -3.49 12.12 -9.09
C ASP A 29 -3.09 13.60 -9.16
N PHE A 30 -1.93 13.96 -8.60
CA PHE A 30 -1.42 15.32 -8.55
C PHE A 30 0.06 15.38 -8.97
N PRO A 31 0.36 15.31 -10.29
CA PRO A 31 1.73 15.21 -10.80
C PRO A 31 2.67 16.36 -10.42
N ASN A 32 2.12 17.50 -10.02
CA ASN A 32 2.88 18.68 -9.62
C ASN A 32 3.24 18.71 -8.12
N LEU A 33 2.68 17.82 -7.30
CA LEU A 33 3.03 17.76 -5.88
C LEU A 33 4.41 17.13 -5.69
N LYS A 34 5.29 17.85 -4.99
CA LYS A 34 6.55 17.31 -4.47
C LYS A 34 6.23 16.47 -3.23
N VAL A 35 6.17 15.15 -3.40
CA VAL A 35 5.91 14.21 -2.31
C VAL A 35 7.23 13.62 -1.79
N ALA A 36 7.45 13.66 -0.47
CA ALA A 36 8.51 12.92 0.21
C ALA A 36 7.94 11.73 0.99
N VAL A 37 8.71 10.65 1.09
CA VAL A 37 8.47 9.56 2.03
C VAL A 37 9.64 9.50 3.01
N LEU A 38 9.34 9.50 4.29
CA LEU A 38 10.34 9.31 5.35
C LEU A 38 10.14 7.94 5.99
N GLU A 39 11.16 7.10 5.92
CA GLU A 39 11.25 5.82 6.62
C GLU A 39 12.40 5.90 7.64
N LYS A 40 12.17 5.40 8.86
CA LYS A 40 13.19 5.39 9.91
C LYS A 40 14.22 4.28 9.69
N GLU A 41 13.81 3.19 9.05
CA GLU A 41 14.66 2.05 8.74
C GLU A 41 15.50 2.32 7.48
N LYS A 42 16.57 1.53 7.30
CA LYS A 42 17.45 1.65 6.12
C LYS A 42 16.75 1.28 4.81
N GLU A 43 15.76 0.40 4.90
CA GLU A 43 15.00 -0.14 3.77
C GLU A 43 13.51 0.00 4.05
N VAL A 44 12.69 -0.03 3.01
CA VAL A 44 11.24 -0.05 3.14
C VAL A 44 10.74 -1.40 3.66
N ALA A 45 9.49 -1.41 4.15
CA ALA A 45 8.77 -2.62 4.57
C ALA A 45 9.44 -3.47 5.68
N GLN A 46 10.40 -2.93 6.43
CA GLN A 46 11.11 -3.67 7.50
C GLN A 46 10.24 -4.03 8.73
N HIS A 47 8.99 -3.56 8.81
CA HIS A 47 8.05 -3.83 9.91
C HIS A 47 6.87 -4.68 9.43
N GLN A 48 5.62 -4.34 9.79
CA GLN A 48 4.42 -5.15 9.54
C GLN A 48 4.22 -5.51 8.05
N THR A 49 4.60 -4.63 7.11
CA THR A 49 4.47 -4.89 5.67
C THR A 49 5.37 -6.03 5.18
N GLY A 50 6.59 -6.16 5.70
CA GLY A 50 7.48 -7.27 5.35
C GLY A 50 7.22 -8.53 6.19
N HIS A 51 6.55 -8.39 7.34
CA HIS A 51 6.31 -9.47 8.30
C HIS A 51 4.82 -9.77 8.46
N ASN A 52 4.15 -10.15 7.37
CA ASN A 52 2.77 -10.65 7.38
C ASN A 52 2.65 -11.90 6.50
N SER A 53 1.47 -12.53 6.49
CA SER A 53 1.24 -13.77 5.76
C SER A 53 1.14 -13.62 4.24
N GLY A 54 1.12 -12.39 3.71
CA GLY A 54 0.95 -12.14 2.28
C GLY A 54 -0.45 -12.46 1.74
N VAL A 55 -1.43 -12.73 2.60
CA VAL A 55 -2.77 -13.16 2.19
C VAL A 55 -3.62 -11.99 1.70
N ILE A 56 -4.11 -12.08 0.47
CA ILE A 56 -5.20 -11.23 -0.02
C ILE A 56 -6.52 -11.78 0.55
N HIS A 57 -6.97 -11.20 1.66
CA HIS A 57 -8.11 -11.73 2.41
C HIS A 57 -9.45 -11.61 1.66
N ALA A 58 -10.31 -12.63 1.80
CA ALA A 58 -11.67 -12.64 1.28
C ALA A 58 -12.69 -11.89 2.16
N GLY A 59 -12.29 -11.38 3.33
CA GLY A 59 -13.16 -10.56 4.19
C GLY A 59 -14.25 -11.29 4.98
N ILE A 60 -14.24 -12.63 5.02
CA ILE A 60 -15.34 -13.49 5.53
C ILE A 60 -15.78 -13.18 6.98
N TYR A 61 -14.88 -12.70 7.83
CA TYR A 61 -15.15 -12.45 9.26
C TYR A 61 -15.36 -10.97 9.62
N TYR A 62 -15.37 -10.07 8.63
CA TYR A 62 -15.51 -8.65 8.93
C TYR A 62 -16.98 -8.28 9.09
N ALA A 63 -17.28 -7.44 10.08
CA ALA A 63 -18.64 -6.98 10.32
C ALA A 63 -19.22 -6.32 9.04
N PRO A 64 -20.42 -6.72 8.59
CA PRO A 64 -21.05 -6.13 7.41
C PRO A 64 -21.14 -4.60 7.51
N GLY A 65 -20.84 -3.91 6.41
CA GLY A 65 -20.83 -2.44 6.35
C GLY A 65 -19.65 -1.76 7.04
N SER A 66 -18.79 -2.50 7.77
CA SER A 66 -17.59 -1.91 8.35
C SER A 66 -16.59 -1.47 7.27
N GLN A 67 -15.80 -0.44 7.58
CA GLN A 67 -14.75 0.00 6.66
C GLN A 67 -13.71 -1.08 6.39
N LYS A 68 -13.50 -2.01 7.33
CA LYS A 68 -12.63 -3.17 7.11
C LYS A 68 -13.22 -4.11 6.05
N ALA A 69 -14.53 -4.39 6.10
CA ALA A 69 -15.19 -5.17 5.06
C ALA A 69 -15.13 -4.48 3.69
N ASN A 70 -15.45 -3.18 3.65
CA ASN A 70 -15.45 -2.38 2.42
C ASN A 70 -14.05 -2.32 1.79
N PHE A 71 -13.03 -1.97 2.57
CA PHE A 71 -11.64 -1.90 2.08
C PHE A 71 -11.05 -3.27 1.74
N CYS A 72 -11.43 -4.33 2.43
CA CYS A 72 -10.97 -5.68 2.09
C CYS A 72 -11.46 -6.12 0.71
N SER A 73 -12.74 -5.91 0.42
CA SER A 73 -13.33 -6.31 -0.86
C SER A 73 -12.74 -5.49 -2.01
N THR A 74 -12.83 -4.16 -1.92
CA THR A 74 -12.33 -3.26 -2.96
C THR A 74 -10.81 -3.33 -3.10
N GLY A 75 -10.08 -3.30 -1.97
CA GLY A 75 -8.62 -3.35 -1.96
C GLY A 75 -8.07 -4.68 -2.46
N GLY A 76 -8.74 -5.80 -2.16
CA GLY A 76 -8.36 -7.10 -2.70
C GLY A 76 -8.47 -7.16 -4.23
N LYS A 77 -9.48 -6.52 -4.82
CA LYS A 77 -9.57 -6.40 -6.28
C LYS A 77 -8.45 -5.54 -6.84
N LEU A 78 -8.28 -4.32 -6.32
CA LEU A 78 -7.26 -3.37 -6.79
C LEU A 78 -5.84 -3.94 -6.69
N LEU A 79 -5.55 -4.70 -5.62
CA LEU A 79 -4.24 -5.32 -5.45
C LEU A 79 -3.97 -6.41 -6.49
N ARG A 80 -4.97 -7.22 -6.86
CA ARG A 80 -4.82 -8.19 -7.95
C ARG A 80 -4.61 -7.50 -9.29
N ASP A 81 -5.41 -6.48 -9.59
CA ASP A 81 -5.25 -5.70 -10.82
C ASP A 81 -3.83 -5.08 -10.89
N PHE A 82 -3.32 -4.54 -9.78
CA PHE A 82 -1.95 -4.02 -9.68
C PHE A 82 -0.90 -5.13 -9.88
N CYS A 83 -1.09 -6.30 -9.29
CA CYS A 83 -0.19 -7.43 -9.49
C CYS A 83 -0.17 -7.89 -10.95
N ASP A 84 -1.33 -7.94 -11.62
CA ASP A 84 -1.44 -8.29 -13.03
C ASP A 84 -0.73 -7.25 -13.92
N GLU A 85 -0.95 -5.96 -13.66
CA GLU A 85 -0.33 -4.85 -14.41
C GLU A 85 1.20 -4.86 -14.34
N TYR A 86 1.76 -5.10 -13.15
CA TYR A 86 3.19 -5.04 -12.90
C TYR A 86 3.89 -6.41 -12.91
N GLY A 87 3.17 -7.49 -13.24
CA GLY A 87 3.72 -8.85 -13.29
C GLY A 87 4.20 -9.36 -11.93
N ILE A 88 3.55 -8.96 -10.83
CA ILE A 88 3.86 -9.41 -9.48
C ILE A 88 3.17 -10.75 -9.24
N ALA A 89 3.94 -11.77 -8.90
CA ALA A 89 3.40 -13.10 -8.63
C ALA A 89 2.46 -13.11 -7.42
N TYR A 90 1.27 -13.68 -7.60
CA TYR A 90 0.34 -14.06 -6.54
C TYR A 90 -0.42 -15.33 -6.96
N ASP A 91 -1.04 -16.02 -6.00
CA ASP A 91 -1.81 -17.24 -6.26
C ASP A 91 -3.23 -17.12 -5.70
N MET A 92 -4.21 -17.59 -6.48
CA MET A 92 -5.62 -17.69 -6.09
C MET A 92 -5.93 -19.09 -5.57
N CYS A 93 -5.20 -19.52 -4.54
CA CYS A 93 -5.29 -20.86 -3.97
C CYS A 93 -6.56 -21.14 -3.14
N GLY A 94 -7.39 -20.11 -2.92
CA GLY A 94 -8.60 -20.21 -2.10
C GLY A 94 -8.31 -20.21 -0.60
N LYS A 95 -9.36 -20.37 0.21
CA LYS A 95 -9.28 -20.44 1.67
C LYS A 95 -10.25 -21.49 2.20
N LEU A 96 -9.72 -22.46 2.95
CA LEU A 96 -10.53 -23.41 3.72
C LEU A 96 -10.80 -22.86 5.12
N ILE A 97 -12.04 -22.98 5.57
CA ILE A 97 -12.48 -22.66 6.93
C ILE A 97 -13.08 -23.93 7.51
N VAL A 98 -12.67 -24.27 8.72
CA VAL A 98 -13.14 -25.43 9.50
C VAL A 98 -13.80 -24.97 10.79
#